data_AF-A0A6L9KIQ6-F1
#
_entry.id   AF-A0A6L9KIQ6-F1
#
_cell.length_a   1.000
_cell.length_b   1.000
_cell.length_c   1.000
_cell.angle_alpha   90.00
_cell.angle_beta   90.00
_cell.angle_gamma   90.00
#
_symmetry.space_group_name_H-M   'P 1'
#
loop_
_entity.id
_entity.type
_entity.pdbx_description
1 polymer ?
#
loop_
_entity_poly.entity_id
_entity_poly.type
_entity_poly.pdbx_seq_one_letter_code
_entity_poly.pdbx_strand_id
1 'polypeptide(L)'
;MPSKKAAETNVAQRIIKKYPNRRLYDTDTSSYITLAQVKRLVMESEPFVVIDVKTGEDLTRSILLQIILEEESNDSPMFTAPVLASVIRFYGHAMQGFMGGYLEKNMQQLMDVQAKFAEQSKGLSPEMWTQFMALQSPVLQGMLGGKLEQSKNLFEQMQEQMQKQTGQMLGAFGIKR
;
A
#
# COMPACT_ATOMS: atom_id res chain seq x y z
N MET A 1 3.37 55.01 5.54
CA MET A 1 3.05 53.75 4.82
C MET A 1 2.79 52.66 5.85
N PRO A 2 1.53 52.34 6.21
CA PRO A 2 1.24 51.21 7.07
C PRO A 2 1.29 49.92 6.24
N SER A 3 2.18 49.00 6.61
CA SER A 3 2.30 47.71 5.94
C SER A 3 1.10 46.82 6.29
N LYS A 4 0.53 46.26 5.24
CA LYS A 4 -0.72 45.51 5.17
C LYS A 4 -0.58 44.18 5.93
N LYS A 5 -1.34 44.02 7.01
CA LYS A 5 -1.51 42.75 7.74
C LYS A 5 -2.16 41.75 6.77
N ALA A 6 -1.42 40.71 6.40
CA ALA A 6 -1.95 39.61 5.60
C ALA A 6 -3.10 38.94 6.38
N ALA A 7 -4.23 38.77 5.72
CA ALA A 7 -5.37 38.05 6.26
C ALA A 7 -5.00 36.57 6.35
N GLU A 8 -4.77 36.08 7.57
CA GLU A 8 -4.68 34.65 7.86
C GLU A 8 -6.08 34.06 7.72
N THR A 9 -6.30 33.27 6.68
CA THR A 9 -7.47 32.41 6.55
C THR A 9 -7.40 31.40 7.68
N ASN A 10 -8.06 31.70 8.79
CA ASN A 10 -8.15 30.87 9.97
C ASN A 10 -9.06 29.67 9.62
N VAL A 11 -8.48 28.64 8.99
CA VAL A 11 -9.14 27.33 8.90
C VAL A 11 -9.35 26.92 10.34
N ALA A 12 -10.61 26.80 10.76
CA ALA A 12 -10.95 26.45 12.13
C ALA A 12 -10.34 25.07 12.45
N GLN A 13 -9.19 25.08 13.12
CA GLN A 13 -8.46 23.87 13.50
C GLN A 13 -9.20 23.25 14.68
N ARG A 14 -9.61 21.98 14.55
CA ARG A 14 -10.35 21.25 15.58
C ARG A 14 -9.51 21.12 16.85
N ILE A 15 -10.10 21.42 18.01
CA ILE A 15 -9.37 21.43 19.28
C ILE A 15 -9.72 20.20 20.10
N ILE A 16 -8.70 19.43 20.45
CA ILE A 16 -8.81 18.29 21.36
C ILE A 16 -8.16 18.67 22.69
N LYS A 17 -8.95 18.67 23.76
CA LYS A 17 -8.50 18.98 25.11
C LYS A 17 -8.04 17.73 25.83
N LYS A 18 -6.78 17.70 26.25
CA LYS A 18 -6.21 16.64 27.06
C LYS A 18 -6.42 16.91 28.55
N TYR A 19 -7.06 15.97 29.23
CA TYR A 19 -7.24 16.01 30.68
C TYR A 19 -6.27 15.05 31.39
N PRO A 20 -5.92 15.29 32.68
CA PRO A 20 -4.91 14.50 33.40
C PRO A 20 -5.23 13.00 33.52
N ASN A 21 -6.52 12.64 33.59
CA ASN A 21 -6.99 11.27 33.77
C ASN A 21 -6.98 10.44 32.46
N ARG A 22 -5.97 10.65 31.61
CA ARG A 22 -5.84 10.04 30.27
C ARG A 22 -6.95 10.38 29.26
N ARG A 23 -8.00 11.11 29.63
CA ARG A 23 -9.10 11.48 28.72
C ARG A 23 -8.71 12.55 27.69
N LEU A 24 -9.32 12.46 26.52
CA LEU A 24 -9.31 13.43 25.43
C LEU A 24 -10.75 13.89 25.20
N TYR A 25 -10.95 15.19 25.07
CA TYR A 25 -12.27 15.80 24.83
C TYR A 25 -12.22 16.61 23.55
N ASP A 26 -13.16 16.36 22.67
CA ASP A 26 -13.27 17.03 21.38
C ASP A 26 -14.22 18.23 21.50
N THR A 27 -13.73 19.42 21.14
CA THR A 27 -14.57 20.63 21.21
C THR A 27 -15.65 20.67 20.15
N ASP A 28 -15.45 19.99 19.02
CA ASP A 28 -16.33 20.11 17.86
C ASP A 28 -17.55 19.19 18.03
N THR A 29 -17.33 17.96 18.50
CA THR A 29 -18.42 17.03 18.83
C THR A 29 -18.91 17.17 20.27
N SER A 30 -18.24 17.99 21.08
CA SER A 30 -18.55 18.19 22.51
C SER A 30 -18.62 16.87 23.29
N SER A 31 -17.68 15.96 23.02
CA SER A 31 -17.68 14.61 23.60
C SER A 31 -16.28 14.11 23.91
N TYR A 32 -16.18 13.14 24.82
CA TYR A 32 -14.93 12.40 24.99
C TYR A 32 -14.63 11.54 23.76
N ILE A 33 -13.37 11.52 23.35
CA ILE A 33 -12.87 10.71 22.23
C ILE A 33 -11.74 9.80 22.69
N THR A 34 -11.59 8.68 22.01
CA THR A 34 -10.50 7.72 22.23
C THR A 34 -9.31 8.03 21.32
N LEU A 35 -8.13 7.46 21.62
CA LEU A 35 -6.97 7.60 20.73
C LEU A 35 -7.25 7.00 19.34
N ALA A 36 -8.03 5.92 19.27
CA ALA A 36 -8.47 5.32 18.00
C ALA A 36 -9.35 6.26 17.17
N GLN A 37 -10.15 7.13 17.80
CA GLN A 37 -10.91 8.16 17.09
C GLN A 37 -10.00 9.30 16.63
N VAL A 38 -9.01 9.72 17.43
CA VAL A 38 -7.99 10.69 16.98
C VAL A 38 -7.21 10.14 15.77
N LYS A 39 -6.88 8.84 15.77
CA LYS A 39 -6.27 8.18 14.62
C LYS A 39 -7.15 8.32 13.36
N ARG A 40 -8.47 8.19 13.48
CA ARG A 40 -9.37 8.38 12.32
C ARG A 40 -9.26 9.80 11.76
N LEU A 41 -9.19 10.82 12.60
CA LEU A 41 -8.98 12.21 12.16
C LEU A 41 -7.67 12.34 11.34
N VAL A 42 -6.59 11.69 11.79
CA VAL A 42 -5.33 11.66 11.04
C VAL A 42 -5.50 10.98 9.67
N MET A 43 -6.18 9.83 9.62
CA MET A 43 -6.44 9.09 8.38
C MET A 43 -7.34 9.87 7.41
N GLU A 44 -8.28 10.67 7.94
CA GLU A 44 -9.18 11.54 7.18
C GLU A 44 -8.51 12.87 6.78
N SER A 45 -7.24 13.08 7.16
CA SER A 45 -6.49 14.33 6.94
C SER A 45 -7.19 15.57 7.55
N GLU A 46 -7.92 15.37 8.65
CA GLU A 46 -8.59 16.45 9.36
C GLU A 46 -7.59 17.19 10.26
N PRO A 47 -7.42 18.52 10.10
CA PRO A 47 -6.47 19.28 10.91
C PRO A 47 -6.99 19.47 12.33
N PHE A 48 -6.21 19.00 13.32
CA PHE A 48 -6.51 19.20 14.73
C PHE A 48 -5.28 19.65 15.53
N VAL A 49 -5.51 20.11 16.75
CA VAL A 49 -4.48 20.36 17.77
C VAL A 49 -4.90 19.71 19.07
N VAL A 50 -3.95 19.15 19.81
CA VAL A 50 -4.19 18.64 21.16
C VAL A 50 -3.59 19.58 22.19
N ILE A 51 -4.41 20.13 23.08
CA ILE A 51 -3.98 21.09 24.11
C ILE A 51 -4.17 20.49 25.50
N ASP A 52 -3.14 20.55 26.34
CA ASP A 52 -3.26 20.23 27.77
C ASP A 52 -4.13 21.28 28.48
N VAL A 53 -5.19 20.84 29.16
CA VAL A 53 -6.12 21.75 29.83
C VAL A 53 -5.50 22.42 31.06
N LYS A 54 -4.53 21.78 31.72
CA LYS A 54 -3.84 22.35 32.88
C LYS A 54 -2.74 23.32 32.49
N THR A 55 -1.90 22.94 31.52
CA THR A 55 -0.69 23.71 31.19
C THR A 55 -0.86 24.62 29.98
N GLY A 56 -1.84 24.33 29.11
CA GLY A 56 -2.00 25.01 27.81
C GLY A 56 -0.97 24.57 26.76
N GLU A 57 -0.16 23.54 27.06
CA GLU A 57 0.87 23.03 26.16
C GLU A 57 0.25 22.31 24.94
N ASP A 58 0.89 22.47 23.78
CA ASP A 58 0.58 21.71 22.58
C ASP A 58 1.16 20.29 22.69
N LEU A 59 0.26 19.33 22.88
CA LEU A 59 0.54 17.90 22.98
C LEU A 59 0.30 17.16 21.66
N THR A 60 0.08 17.85 20.54
CA THR A 60 -0.21 17.22 19.24
C THR A 60 0.87 16.21 18.87
N ARG A 61 2.15 16.60 19.00
CA ARG A 61 3.28 15.72 18.70
C ARG A 61 3.31 14.48 19.59
N SER A 62 3.05 14.62 20.90
CA SER A 62 3.12 13.49 21.83
C SER A 62 1.98 12.50 21.58
N ILE A 63 0.78 12.99 21.24
CA ILE A 63 -0.36 12.16 20.86
C ILE A 63 -0.12 11.41 19.54
N LEU A 64 0.45 12.06 18.53
CA LEU A 64 0.79 11.40 17.27
C LEU A 64 1.83 10.29 17.48
N LEU A 65 2.84 10.52 18.31
CA LEU A 65 3.81 9.48 18.69
C LEU A 65 3.16 8.32 19.44
N GLN A 66 2.19 8.60 20.31
CA GLN A 66 1.43 7.57 21.00
C GLN A 66 0.63 6.71 20.01
N ILE A 67 -0.02 7.33 19.02
CA ILE A 67 -0.75 6.60 17.96
C ILE A 67 0.19 5.67 17.20
N ILE A 68 1.36 6.17 16.78
CA ILE A 68 2.35 5.35 16.07
C ILE A 68 2.78 4.16 16.93
N LEU A 69 3.05 4.36 18.22
CA LEU A 69 3.45 3.30 19.13
C LEU A 69 2.37 2.23 19.30
N GLU A 70 1.10 2.64 19.41
CA GLU A 70 -0.02 1.70 19.51
C GLU A 70 -0.20 0.90 18.21
N GLU A 71 -0.04 1.51 17.03
CA GLU A 71 -0.13 0.78 15.75
C GLU A 71 1.02 -0.21 15.57
N GLU A 72 2.25 0.15 15.95
CA GLU A 72 3.41 -0.74 15.86
C GLU A 72 3.37 -1.89 16.87
N SER A 73 2.55 -1.80 17.92
CA SER A 73 2.37 -2.86 18.91
C SER A 73 1.35 -3.92 18.47
N ASN A 74 0.65 -3.71 17.34
CA ASN A 74 -0.30 -4.67 16.77
C ASN A 74 0.40 -5.72 15.89
N ASP A 75 -0.36 -6.69 15.36
CA ASP A 75 0.19 -7.86 14.64
C ASP A 75 0.92 -7.56 13.31
N SER A 76 0.90 -6.31 12.83
CA SER A 76 1.54 -5.91 11.56
C SER A 76 2.31 -4.59 11.71
N PRO A 77 3.50 -4.61 12.35
CA PRO A 77 4.34 -3.44 12.47
C PRO A 77 4.90 -3.01 11.10
N MET A 78 4.90 -1.70 10.83
CA MET A 78 5.45 -1.14 9.61
C MET A 78 6.96 -0.91 9.74
N PHE A 79 7.45 -0.54 10.92
CA PHE A 79 8.85 -0.17 11.11
C PHE A 79 9.73 -1.37 11.46
N THR A 80 10.82 -1.54 10.70
CA THR A 80 11.85 -2.52 11.04
C THR A 80 12.81 -1.94 12.09
N ALA A 81 13.42 -2.80 12.91
CA ALA A 81 14.41 -2.37 13.91
C ALA A 81 15.57 -1.53 13.32
N PRO A 82 16.13 -1.85 12.13
CA PRO A 82 17.13 -0.99 11.49
C PRO A 82 16.62 0.42 11.15
N VAL A 83 15.34 0.56 10.77
CA VAL A 83 14.71 1.87 10.50
C VAL A 83 14.60 2.66 11.79
N LEU A 84 14.05 2.07 12.86
CA LEU A 84 13.93 2.71 14.17
C LEU A 84 15.29 3.16 14.71
N ALA A 85 16.31 2.30 14.63
CA ALA A 85 17.66 2.65 15.07
C ALA A 85 18.27 3.80 14.24
N SER A 86 17.97 3.86 12.94
CA SER A 86 18.42 4.96 12.09
C SER A 86 17.73 6.28 12.47
N VAL A 87 16.41 6.24 12.67
CA VAL A 87 15.63 7.38 13.20
C VAL A 87 16.23 7.90 14.51
N ILE A 88 16.53 7.01 15.46
CA ILE A 88 17.15 7.38 16.75
C ILE A 88 18.54 7.99 16.56
N ARG A 89 19.41 7.37 15.74
CA ARG A 89 20.75 7.89 15.46
C ARG A 89 20.73 9.29 14.84
N PHE A 90 19.72 9.61 14.03
CA PHE A 90 19.60 10.95 13.46
C PHE A 90 19.37 12.04 14.51
N TYR A 91 18.76 11.73 15.66
CA TYR A 91 18.69 12.68 16.78
C TYR A 91 20.05 12.89 17.47
N GLY A 92 20.97 11.93 17.37
CA GLY A 92 22.32 11.99 17.96
C GLY A 92 23.38 12.64 17.07
N HIS A 93 23.08 12.88 15.79
CA HIS A 93 23.97 13.60 14.87
C HIS A 93 23.54 15.07 14.78
N ALA A 94 24.51 15.99 14.71
CA ALA A 94 24.35 17.45 14.81
C ALA A 94 23.47 18.13 13.72
N MET A 95 22.71 17.36 12.93
CA MET A 95 21.81 17.83 11.87
C MET A 95 20.33 17.65 12.23
N GLN A 96 19.99 17.78 13.51
CA GLN A 96 18.65 17.58 14.06
C GLN A 96 17.55 18.42 13.37
N GLY A 97 17.91 19.56 12.75
CA GLY A 97 16.99 20.40 11.96
C GLY A 97 16.86 20.04 10.47
N PHE A 98 17.84 19.35 9.88
CA PHE A 98 17.83 19.04 8.44
C PHE A 98 16.99 17.79 8.13
N MET A 99 16.99 16.80 9.03
CA MET A 99 16.30 15.52 8.79
C MET A 99 14.78 15.65 8.83
N GLY A 100 14.22 16.53 9.67
CA GLY A 100 12.76 16.74 9.73
C GLY A 100 12.20 17.19 8.39
N GLY A 101 12.75 18.27 7.83
CA GLY A 101 12.33 18.76 6.50
C GLY A 101 12.71 17.82 5.36
N TYR A 102 13.81 17.06 5.49
CA TYR A 102 14.18 16.05 4.49
C TYR A 102 13.19 14.88 4.47
N LEU A 103 12.79 14.35 5.62
CA LEU A 103 11.81 13.27 5.73
C LEU A 103 10.43 13.73 5.25
N GLU A 104 9.98 14.92 5.67
CA GLU A 104 8.72 15.50 5.20
C GLU A 104 8.68 15.61 3.67
N LYS A 105 9.75 16.13 3.07
CA LYS A 105 9.88 16.25 1.61
C LYS A 105 9.86 14.89 0.91
N ASN A 106 10.61 13.91 1.42
CA ASN A 106 10.65 12.58 0.81
C ASN A 106 9.32 11.82 0.98
N MET A 107 8.64 11.98 2.12
CA MET A 107 7.30 11.42 2.34
C MET A 107 6.28 12.05 1.41
N GLN A 108 6.29 13.38 1.26
CA GLN A 108 5.39 14.06 0.32
C GLN A 108 5.66 13.59 -1.12
N GLN A 109 6.92 13.45 -1.52
CA GLN A 109 7.26 12.89 -2.83
C GLN A 109 6.76 11.46 -3.00
N LEU A 110 6.88 10.60 -1.99
CA LEU A 110 6.37 9.23 -2.04
C LEU A 110 4.85 9.20 -2.16
N MET A 111 4.15 10.04 -1.40
CA MET A 111 2.69 10.21 -1.51
C MET A 111 2.29 10.70 -2.89
N ASP A 112 3.01 11.67 -3.47
CA ASP A 112 2.77 12.18 -4.82
C ASP A 112 3.02 11.09 -5.89
N VAL A 113 4.06 10.27 -5.73
CA VAL A 113 4.32 9.12 -6.62
C VAL A 113 3.20 8.10 -6.50
N GLN A 114 2.77 7.75 -5.29
CA GLN A 114 1.66 6.83 -5.08
C GLN A 114 0.36 7.37 -5.68
N ALA A 115 0.06 8.65 -5.48
CA ALA A 115 -1.12 9.31 -6.05
C ALA A 115 -1.08 9.29 -7.59
N LYS A 116 0.06 9.65 -8.20
CA LYS A 116 0.25 9.57 -9.66
C LYS A 116 0.17 8.15 -10.19
N PHE A 117 0.72 7.18 -9.47
CA PHE A 117 0.65 5.78 -9.86
C PHE A 117 -0.77 5.21 -9.72
N ALA A 118 -1.51 5.63 -8.70
CA ALA A 118 -2.93 5.32 -8.51
C ALA A 118 -3.81 5.97 -9.59
N GLU A 119 -3.49 7.18 -10.02
CA GLU A 119 -4.17 7.88 -11.11
C GLU A 119 -3.84 7.25 -12.48
N GLN A 120 -2.58 6.89 -12.73
CA GLN A 120 -2.18 6.13 -13.92
C GLN A 120 -2.73 4.70 -13.92
N SER A 121 -2.88 4.05 -12.76
CA SER A 121 -3.45 2.70 -12.65
C SER A 121 -4.97 2.69 -12.76
N LYS A 122 -5.67 3.78 -12.41
CA LYS A 122 -7.07 3.98 -12.83
C LYS A 122 -7.23 3.98 -14.36
N GLY A 123 -6.17 4.36 -15.08
CA GLY A 123 -6.07 4.21 -16.54
C GLY A 123 -5.60 2.82 -17.01
N LEU A 124 -5.14 1.95 -16.12
CA LEU A 124 -4.79 0.55 -16.42
C LEU A 124 -5.82 -0.36 -15.74
N SER A 125 -7.02 -0.42 -16.31
CA SER A 125 -7.99 -1.45 -15.93
C SER A 125 -7.36 -2.85 -16.09
N PRO A 126 -7.86 -3.87 -15.38
CA PRO A 126 -7.48 -5.26 -15.64
C PRO A 126 -7.60 -5.65 -17.13
N GLU A 127 -8.57 -5.06 -17.83
CA GLU A 127 -8.74 -5.22 -19.28
C GLU A 127 -7.61 -4.57 -20.09
N MET A 128 -7.11 -3.39 -19.69
CA MET A 128 -5.95 -2.77 -20.35
C MET A 128 -4.63 -3.50 -20.10
N TRP A 129 -4.43 -4.07 -18.91
CA TRP A 129 -3.30 -4.97 -18.65
C TRP A 129 -3.39 -6.24 -19.52
N THR A 130 -4.60 -6.81 -19.63
CA THR A 130 -4.87 -7.97 -20.50
C THR A 130 -4.62 -7.64 -21.97
N GLN A 131 -5.04 -6.46 -22.42
CA GLN A 131 -4.82 -5.98 -23.78
C GLN A 131 -3.36 -5.64 -24.07
N PHE A 132 -2.64 -5.09 -23.11
CA PHE A 132 -1.19 -4.84 -23.22
C PHE A 132 -0.39 -6.15 -23.30
N MET A 133 -0.73 -7.13 -22.47
CA MET A 133 -0.18 -8.49 -22.54
C MET A 133 -0.52 -9.16 -23.88
N ALA A 134 -1.72 -8.93 -24.42
CA ALA A 134 -2.12 -9.40 -25.74
C ALA A 134 -1.35 -8.70 -26.88
N LEU A 135 -1.00 -7.41 -26.73
CA LEU A 135 -0.23 -6.65 -27.71
C LEU A 135 1.25 -7.08 -27.77
N GLN A 136 1.84 -7.49 -26.63
CA GLN A 136 3.21 -8.04 -26.56
C GLN A 136 3.33 -9.52 -26.96
N SER A 137 2.26 -10.12 -27.48
CA SER A 137 2.18 -11.56 -27.78
C SER A 137 2.59 -12.01 -29.20
N PRO A 138 3.55 -11.43 -29.95
CA PRO A 138 4.14 -12.19 -31.06
C PRO A 138 4.91 -13.42 -30.58
N VAL A 139 5.48 -13.36 -29.36
CA VAL A 139 6.29 -14.44 -28.77
C VAL A 139 5.44 -15.51 -28.07
N LEU A 140 4.33 -15.12 -27.40
CA LEU A 140 3.45 -16.10 -26.74
C LEU A 140 2.62 -16.92 -27.75
N GLN A 141 2.20 -16.33 -28.88
CA GLN A 141 1.55 -17.07 -29.97
C GLN A 141 2.49 -18.09 -30.62
N GLY A 142 3.78 -17.76 -30.78
CA GLY A 142 4.78 -18.71 -31.27
C GLY A 142 5.08 -19.85 -30.28
N MET A 143 5.05 -19.57 -28.97
CA MET A 143 5.37 -20.57 -27.94
C MET A 143 4.19 -21.48 -27.57
N LEU A 144 2.95 -20.96 -27.58
CA LEU A 144 1.73 -21.76 -27.34
C LEU A 144 1.19 -22.41 -28.62
N GLY A 145 1.46 -21.83 -29.80
CA GLY A 145 1.07 -22.39 -31.10
C GLY A 145 1.93 -23.59 -31.53
N GLY A 146 3.23 -23.59 -31.23
CA GLY A 146 4.13 -24.68 -31.63
C GLY A 146 3.95 -25.99 -30.84
N LYS A 147 3.46 -25.93 -29.60
CA LYS A 147 3.29 -27.11 -28.74
C LYS A 147 1.99 -27.89 -28.97
N LEU A 148 0.96 -27.25 -29.55
CA LEU A 148 -0.32 -27.90 -29.79
C LEU A 148 -0.31 -28.76 -31.08
N GLU A 149 0.37 -28.30 -32.14
CA GLU A 149 0.53 -29.09 -33.38
C GLU A 149 1.50 -30.25 -33.23
N GLN A 150 2.62 -30.07 -32.49
CA GLN A 150 3.50 -31.19 -32.14
C GLN A 150 2.77 -32.25 -31.34
N SER A 151 1.92 -31.86 -30.37
CA SER A 151 1.11 -32.82 -29.60
C SER A 151 0.12 -33.59 -30.48
N LYS A 152 -0.48 -32.95 -31.50
CA LYS A 152 -1.39 -33.63 -32.43
C LYS A 152 -0.65 -34.66 -33.28
N ASN A 153 0.48 -34.28 -33.88
CA ASN A 153 1.27 -35.20 -34.70
C ASN A 153 1.86 -36.36 -33.86
N LEU A 154 2.29 -36.10 -32.63
CA LEU A 154 2.78 -37.14 -31.72
C LEU A 154 1.65 -38.10 -31.29
N PHE A 155 0.44 -37.57 -31.07
CA PHE A 155 -0.73 -38.36 -30.72
C PHE A 155 -1.23 -39.20 -31.89
N GLU A 156 -1.25 -38.66 -33.11
CA GLU A 156 -1.56 -39.40 -34.34
C GLU A 156 -0.55 -40.51 -34.60
N GLN A 157 0.75 -40.22 -34.42
CA GLN A 157 1.81 -41.21 -34.61
C GLN A 157 1.75 -42.32 -33.53
N MET A 158 1.43 -41.97 -32.29
CA MET A 158 1.19 -42.93 -31.21
C MET A 158 -0.08 -43.77 -31.46
N GLN A 159 -1.14 -43.16 -32.00
CA GLN A 159 -2.38 -43.85 -32.37
C GLN A 159 -2.15 -44.83 -33.52
N GLU A 160 -1.39 -44.46 -34.54
CA GLU A 160 -0.98 -45.38 -35.60
C GLU A 160 -0.10 -46.52 -35.08
N GLN A 161 0.84 -46.22 -34.18
CA GLN A 161 1.72 -47.24 -33.61
C GLN A 161 0.94 -48.20 -32.71
N MET A 162 -0.01 -47.69 -31.92
CA MET A 162 -0.94 -48.51 -31.15
C MET A 162 -1.85 -49.34 -32.05
N GLN A 163 -2.43 -48.79 -33.12
CA GLN A 163 -3.24 -49.58 -34.07
C GLN A 163 -2.43 -50.68 -34.75
N LYS A 164 -1.17 -50.40 -35.14
CA LYS A 164 -0.29 -51.41 -35.74
C LYS A 164 0.11 -52.49 -34.73
N GLN A 165 0.48 -52.12 -33.50
CA GLN A 165 0.78 -53.11 -32.45
C GLN A 165 -0.45 -53.90 -32.04
N THR A 166 -1.61 -53.25 -31.88
CA THR A 166 -2.87 -53.92 -31.51
C THR A 166 -3.36 -54.81 -32.63
N GLY A 167 -3.22 -54.41 -33.90
CA GLY A 167 -3.56 -55.24 -35.05
C GLY A 167 -2.64 -56.47 -35.22
N GLN A 168 -1.34 -56.32 -34.95
CA GLN A 168 -0.41 -57.45 -34.95
C GLN A 168 -0.63 -58.39 -33.76
N MET A 169 -1.00 -57.86 -32.58
CA MET A 169 -1.38 -58.67 -31.41
C MET A 169 -2.71 -59.39 -31.64
N LEU A 170 -3.74 -58.71 -32.16
CA LEU A 170 -5.04 -59.32 -32.47
C LEU A 170 -4.94 -60.35 -33.60
N GLY A 171 -4.04 -60.13 -34.57
CA GLY A 171 -3.71 -61.12 -35.60
C GLY A 171 -2.99 -62.35 -35.06
N ALA A 172 -2.11 -62.18 -34.07
CA ALA A 172 -1.43 -63.29 -33.38
C ALA A 172 -2.34 -64.07 -32.42
N PHE A 173 -3.42 -63.45 -31.92
CA PHE A 173 -4.39 -64.07 -31.01
C PHE A 173 -5.64 -64.65 -31.69
N GLY A 174 -5.73 -64.67 -33.02
CA GLY A 174 -6.62 -65.58 -33.75
C GLY A 174 -8.13 -65.43 -33.48
N ILE A 175 -8.64 -64.22 -33.26
CA ILE A 175 -10.10 -63.99 -33.17
C ILE A 175 -10.57 -63.22 -34.42
N LYS A 176 -11.01 -63.98 -35.42
CA LYS A 176 -11.88 -63.47 -36.50
C LYS A 176 -13.33 -63.80 -36.16
N ARG A 177 -14.02 -62.86 -35.53
CA ARG A 177 -15.43 -62.43 -35.77
C ARG A 177 -15.90 -61.54 -34.65
#